data_AF-G3IQH5-F1
#
_entry.id   AF-G3IQH5-F1
#
_cell.length_a   1.000
_cell.length_b   1.000
_cell.length_c   1.000
_cell.angle_alpha   90.00
_cell.angle_beta   90.00
_cell.angle_gamma   90.00
#
_symmetry.space_group_name_H-M   'P 1'
#
loop_
_entity.id
_entity.type
_entity.pdbx_description
1 polymer ?
#
loop_
_entity_poly.entity_id
_entity_poly.type
_entity_poly.pdbx_seq_one_letter_code
_entity_poly.pdbx_strand_id
1 'polypeptide(L)'
;MATLTVKISQSGTTYDFTGNSLAGHVWLSADIDGTGSAPAVSMGFAPRTDEQGKPFAAGDVHPDDDQKYLETYYTGTIVISDSQYSQLVAFANSPESYGFSTFYNVLTNSCIDFAWKGLEVIGLNSNVN
;
A
#
# COMPACT_ATOMS: atom_id res chain seq x y z
N MET A 1 -2.35 15.24 13.87
CA MET A 1 -1.03 14.56 13.95
C MET A 1 -1.08 13.48 12.91
N ALA A 2 -0.05 13.37 12.08
CA ALA A 2 -0.07 12.40 11.00
C ALA A 2 -0.23 10.97 11.50
N THR A 3 -0.95 10.14 10.75
CA THR A 3 -1.14 8.72 11.04
C THR A 3 -0.80 7.89 9.82
N LEU A 4 -0.37 6.66 10.10
CA LEU A 4 -0.24 5.58 9.12
C LEU A 4 -1.13 4.45 9.55
N THR A 5 -1.94 3.96 8.61
CA THR A 5 -2.81 2.81 8.77
C THR A 5 -2.38 1.70 7.82
N VAL A 6 -2.05 0.54 8.37
CA VAL A 6 -1.83 -0.70 7.60
C VAL A 6 -3.17 -1.41 7.48
N LYS A 7 -3.57 -1.75 6.27
CA LYS A 7 -4.84 -2.44 5.98
C LYS A 7 -4.56 -3.75 5.26
N ILE A 8 -5.27 -4.80 5.65
CA ILE A 8 -5.15 -6.14 5.08
C ILE A 8 -6.54 -6.65 4.73
N SER A 9 -6.76 -7.05 3.50
CA SER A 9 -7.93 -7.81 3.06
C SER A 9 -7.59 -9.29 2.88
N GLN A 10 -8.55 -10.15 3.15
CA GLN A 10 -8.38 -11.59 3.03
C GLN A 10 -8.46 -12.04 1.57
N SER A 11 -7.91 -13.21 1.29
CA SER A 11 -8.21 -13.91 0.04
C SER A 11 -9.72 -14.10 -0.09
N GLY A 12 -10.25 -13.79 -1.27
CA GLY A 12 -11.68 -13.82 -1.57
C GLY A 12 -12.41 -12.51 -1.29
N THR A 13 -11.77 -11.49 -0.70
CA THR A 13 -12.38 -10.16 -0.55
C THR A 13 -12.61 -9.53 -1.92
N THR A 14 -13.83 -9.00 -2.12
CA THR A 14 -14.26 -8.31 -3.34
C THR A 14 -13.42 -7.05 -3.58
N TYR A 15 -12.90 -6.92 -4.80
CA TYR A 15 -12.29 -5.71 -5.33
C TYR A 15 -13.20 -5.17 -6.45
N ASP A 16 -13.85 -4.04 -6.17
CA ASP A 16 -14.67 -3.23 -7.08
C ASP A 16 -15.36 -3.89 -8.31
N PHE A 17 -16.34 -4.79 -8.13
CA PHE A 17 -17.18 -5.31 -9.24
C PHE A 17 -16.44 -6.00 -10.42
N THR A 18 -15.11 -6.04 -10.43
CA THR A 18 -14.26 -6.58 -11.50
C THR A 18 -13.62 -7.91 -11.11
N GLY A 19 -13.53 -8.25 -9.81
CA GLY A 19 -13.10 -9.56 -9.34
C GLY A 19 -12.89 -9.68 -7.83
N ASN A 20 -12.47 -10.86 -7.38
CA ASN A 20 -12.05 -11.12 -5.99
C ASN A 20 -10.52 -11.13 -5.92
N SER A 21 -9.93 -10.65 -4.82
CA SER A 21 -8.50 -10.83 -4.59
C SER A 21 -8.19 -12.32 -4.34
N LEU A 22 -7.39 -12.94 -5.20
CA LEU A 22 -7.06 -14.38 -5.11
C LEU A 22 -6.13 -14.72 -3.93
N ALA A 23 -5.36 -13.77 -3.44
CA ALA A 23 -4.36 -13.97 -2.37
C ALA A 23 -4.60 -13.09 -1.14
N GLY A 24 -5.54 -12.15 -1.21
CA GLY A 24 -5.65 -11.04 -0.27
C GLY A 24 -4.81 -9.85 -0.72
N HIS A 25 -4.87 -8.75 0.02
CA HIS A 25 -4.14 -7.53 -0.32
C HIS A 25 -3.70 -6.79 0.92
N VAL A 26 -2.54 -6.13 0.83
CA VAL A 26 -2.01 -5.27 1.88
C VAL A 26 -1.72 -3.92 1.28
N TRP A 27 -2.17 -2.86 1.94
CA TRP A 27 -1.86 -1.50 1.52
C TRP A 27 -1.69 -0.58 2.72
N LEU A 28 -1.03 0.54 2.46
CA LEU A 28 -0.82 1.59 3.43
C LEU A 28 -1.79 2.75 3.15
N SER A 29 -2.27 3.40 4.20
CA SER A 29 -3.09 4.62 4.09
C SER A 29 -2.57 5.63 5.10
N ALA A 30 -2.16 6.81 4.63
CA ALA A 30 -1.59 7.84 5.48
C ALA A 30 -2.46 9.09 5.50
N ASP A 31 -2.74 9.61 6.69
CA ASP A 31 -3.52 10.81 6.90
C ASP A 31 -2.64 11.84 7.60
N ILE A 32 -2.44 13.01 6.98
CA ILE A 32 -1.59 14.08 7.53
C ILE A 32 -2.20 14.71 8.80
N ASP A 33 -3.53 14.75 8.86
CA ASP A 33 -4.25 15.37 9.98
C ASP A 33 -4.68 14.33 11.03
N GLY A 34 -4.70 13.05 10.64
CA GLY A 34 -4.99 11.86 11.44
C GLY A 34 -6.49 11.62 11.65
N THR A 35 -7.26 12.68 11.91
CA THR A 35 -8.74 12.68 11.94
C THR A 35 -9.31 13.95 11.30
N GLY A 36 -8.52 14.62 10.47
CA GLY A 36 -8.88 15.91 9.88
C GLY A 36 -9.80 15.78 8.68
N SER A 37 -9.97 16.89 7.97
CA SER A 37 -10.79 16.93 6.75
C SER A 37 -10.02 16.53 5.49
N ALA A 38 -8.68 16.48 5.56
CA ALA A 38 -7.88 16.00 4.45
C ALA A 38 -8.14 14.50 4.23
N PRO A 39 -8.37 14.05 2.98
CA PRO A 39 -8.50 12.63 2.70
C PRO A 39 -7.15 11.94 2.94
N ALA A 40 -7.20 10.73 3.50
CA ALA A 40 -6.04 9.87 3.58
C ALA A 40 -5.51 9.52 2.18
N VAL A 41 -4.19 9.37 2.06
CA VAL A 41 -3.50 8.93 0.86
C VAL A 41 -3.36 7.42 0.93
N SER A 42 -4.14 6.71 0.10
CA SER A 42 -4.01 5.26 -0.05
C SER A 42 -2.83 4.92 -0.95
N MET A 43 -2.13 3.83 -0.63
CA MET A 43 -0.88 3.43 -1.27
C MET A 43 -0.80 1.90 -1.26
N GLY A 44 -1.43 1.26 -2.23
CA GLY A 44 -1.24 -0.17 -2.48
C GLY A 44 -0.45 -0.43 -3.75
N PHE A 45 0.02 -1.66 -3.92
CA PHE A 45 0.78 -2.06 -5.09
C PHE A 45 0.26 -3.38 -5.65
N ALA A 46 -0.08 -3.37 -6.93
CA ALA A 46 -0.66 -4.51 -7.63
C ALA A 46 -0.27 -4.43 -9.12
N PRO A 47 -0.60 -5.43 -9.96
CA PRO A 47 -0.53 -5.25 -11.41
C PRO A 47 -1.26 -3.98 -11.85
N ARG A 48 -0.79 -3.38 -12.95
CA ARG A 48 -1.51 -2.28 -13.61
C ARG A 48 -2.96 -2.68 -13.90
N THR A 49 -3.83 -1.67 -14.01
CA THR A 49 -5.26 -1.90 -14.21
C THR A 49 -5.58 -2.77 -15.44
N ASP A 50 -4.81 -2.66 -16.52
CA ASP A 50 -4.93 -3.49 -17.74
C ASP A 50 -4.33 -4.91 -17.60
N GLU A 51 -3.63 -5.18 -16.51
CA GLU A 51 -2.92 -6.43 -16.22
C GLU A 51 -3.43 -7.11 -14.93
N GLN A 52 -4.54 -6.65 -14.35
CA GLN A 52 -5.09 -7.19 -13.11
C GLN A 52 -5.33 -8.70 -13.17
N GLY A 53 -5.14 -9.36 -12.02
CA GLY A 53 -5.24 -10.82 -11.89
C GLY A 53 -4.03 -11.61 -12.41
N LYS A 54 -3.07 -10.95 -13.08
CA LYS A 54 -1.84 -11.61 -13.54
C LYS A 54 -0.81 -11.69 -12.40
N PRO A 55 -0.22 -12.88 -12.13
CA PRO A 55 0.74 -13.05 -11.03
C PRO A 55 2.11 -12.42 -11.31
N PHE A 56 2.42 -12.15 -12.59
CA PHE A 56 3.66 -11.51 -13.05
C PHE A 56 3.30 -10.52 -14.15
N ALA A 57 3.51 -9.23 -13.90
CA ALA A 57 3.09 -8.17 -14.81
C ALA A 57 3.79 -6.84 -14.48
N ALA A 58 3.62 -5.86 -15.37
CA ALA A 58 3.88 -4.48 -14.99
C ALA A 58 2.97 -4.11 -13.80
N GLY A 59 3.55 -3.58 -12.74
CA GLY A 59 2.86 -3.13 -11.54
C GLY A 59 2.58 -1.64 -11.56
N ASP A 60 1.72 -1.21 -10.66
CA ASP A 60 1.45 0.19 -10.37
C ASP A 60 1.07 0.39 -8.90
N VAL A 61 1.25 1.64 -8.45
CA VAL A 61 0.71 2.07 -7.16
C VAL A 61 -0.75 2.46 -7.36
N HIS A 62 -1.65 1.86 -6.57
CA HIS A 62 -3.08 2.13 -6.61
C HIS A 62 -3.43 3.12 -5.47
N PRO A 63 -3.78 4.38 -5.80
CA PRO A 63 -4.07 5.40 -4.80
C PRO A 63 -5.51 5.34 -4.26
N ASP A 64 -6.28 4.33 -4.67
CA ASP A 64 -7.72 4.24 -4.42
C ASP A 64 -8.17 2.93 -3.76
N ASP A 65 -7.23 2.16 -3.18
CA ASP A 65 -7.54 0.92 -2.46
C ASP A 65 -8.45 1.17 -1.25
N ASP A 66 -8.35 2.34 -0.62
CA ASP A 66 -9.25 2.76 0.46
C ASP A 66 -10.72 2.85 0.03
N GLN A 67 -10.99 3.15 -1.25
CA GLN A 67 -12.35 3.25 -1.79
C GLN A 67 -12.81 1.94 -2.43
N LYS A 68 -11.88 1.14 -2.96
CA LYS A 68 -12.20 -0.07 -3.73
C LYS A 68 -12.33 -1.34 -2.89
N TYR A 69 -11.57 -1.47 -1.79
CA TYR A 69 -11.74 -2.59 -0.87
C TYR A 69 -12.88 -2.31 0.10
N LEU A 70 -13.96 -3.07 -0.05
CA LEU A 70 -15.18 -2.90 0.76
C LEU A 70 -15.00 -3.40 2.21
N GLU A 71 -14.06 -4.32 2.44
CA GLU A 71 -13.81 -4.92 3.75
C GLU A 71 -12.31 -5.10 4.00
N THR A 72 -11.91 -4.82 5.24
CA THR A 72 -10.57 -5.15 5.76
C THR A 72 -10.70 -6.25 6.81
N TYR A 73 -9.87 -7.28 6.71
CA TYR A 73 -9.71 -8.27 7.76
C TYR A 73 -8.94 -7.71 8.96
N TYR A 74 -7.91 -6.90 8.69
CA TYR A 74 -7.12 -6.23 9.71
C TYR A 74 -6.89 -4.77 9.33
N THR A 75 -6.98 -3.90 10.33
CA THR A 75 -6.61 -2.48 10.23
C THR A 75 -5.85 -2.12 11.51
N GLY A 76 -4.64 -1.57 11.35
CA GLY A 76 -3.81 -1.10 12.45
C GLY A 76 -3.30 0.31 12.19
N THR A 77 -3.57 1.24 13.10
CA THR A 77 -3.19 2.66 12.96
C THR A 77 -2.13 3.03 13.99
N ILE A 78 -1.11 3.75 13.54
CA ILE A 78 -0.06 4.33 14.37
C ILE A 78 0.09 5.82 14.07
N VAL A 79 0.59 6.57 15.06
CA VAL A 79 0.98 7.97 14.87
C VAL A 79 2.38 8.01 14.27
N ILE A 80 2.55 8.86 13.27
CA ILE A 80 3.83 9.14 12.62
C ILE A 80 4.10 10.65 12.63
N SER A 81 5.34 11.05 12.35
CA SER A 81 5.68 12.46 12.14
C SER A 81 5.30 12.94 10.74
N ASP A 82 5.12 14.24 10.56
CA ASP A 82 4.85 14.87 9.26
C ASP A 82 5.97 14.61 8.23
N SER A 83 7.21 14.45 8.70
CA SER A 83 8.35 14.05 7.86
C SER A 83 8.19 12.62 7.37
N GLN A 84 7.80 11.68 8.24
CA GLN A 84 7.56 10.29 7.85
C GLN A 84 6.38 10.20 6.87
N TYR A 85 5.31 10.97 7.10
CA TYR A 85 4.20 11.08 6.15
C TYR A 85 4.71 11.51 4.77
N SER A 86 5.49 12.60 4.73
CA SER A 86 6.00 13.17 3.48
C SER A 86 6.92 12.20 2.73
N GLN A 87 7.76 11.45 3.46
CA GLN A 87 8.62 10.40 2.89
C GLN A 87 7.80 9.24 2.33
N LEU A 88 6.73 8.83 3.02
CA LEU A 88 5.86 7.75 2.56
C LEU A 88 5.11 8.12 1.28
N VAL A 89 4.57 9.35 1.21
CA VAL A 89 3.91 9.88 0.01
C VAL A 89 4.90 10.01 -1.15
N ALA A 90 6.12 10.48 -0.88
CA ALA A 90 7.17 10.55 -1.89
C ALA A 90 7.57 9.16 -2.42
N PHE A 91 7.63 8.15 -1.54
CA PHE A 91 7.84 6.76 -1.93
C PHE A 91 6.71 6.25 -2.83
N ALA A 92 5.45 6.45 -2.44
CA ALA A 92 4.32 6.00 -3.24
C ALA A 92 4.26 6.66 -4.62
N ASN A 93 4.66 7.93 -4.73
CA ASN A 93 4.70 8.64 -6.01
C ASN A 93 5.88 8.21 -6.92
N SER A 94 6.97 7.67 -6.35
CA SER A 94 8.19 7.36 -7.10
C SER A 94 8.97 6.20 -6.46
N PRO A 95 8.40 4.98 -6.42
CA PRO A 95 8.97 3.87 -5.66
C PRO A 95 10.37 3.44 -6.17
N GLU A 96 10.64 3.59 -7.46
CA GLU A 96 11.94 3.28 -8.06
C GLU A 96 13.07 4.15 -7.50
N SER A 97 12.79 5.41 -7.16
CA SER A 97 13.74 6.32 -6.51
C SER A 97 14.17 5.84 -5.12
N TYR A 98 13.40 4.93 -4.52
CA TYR A 98 13.67 4.28 -3.23
C TYR A 98 14.14 2.83 -3.41
N GLY A 99 14.49 2.42 -4.64
CA GLY A 99 15.01 1.10 -4.96
C GLY A 99 13.94 0.00 -5.01
N PHE A 100 12.66 0.34 -5.11
CA PHE A 100 11.58 -0.63 -5.27
C PHE A 100 11.26 -0.84 -6.76
N SER A 101 11.20 -2.10 -7.20
CA SER A 101 10.89 -2.44 -8.58
C SER A 101 9.39 -2.25 -8.86
N THR A 102 9.03 -1.64 -9.99
CA THR A 102 7.63 -1.52 -10.43
C THR A 102 7.13 -2.76 -11.17
N PHE A 103 7.94 -3.81 -11.32
CA PHE A 103 7.49 -5.08 -11.87
C PHE A 103 6.81 -5.94 -10.79
N TYR A 104 5.51 -6.17 -10.89
CA TYR A 104 4.77 -6.97 -9.92
C TYR A 104 5.11 -8.45 -10.06
N ASN A 105 5.46 -9.06 -8.93
CA ASN A 105 5.70 -10.49 -8.79
C ASN A 105 5.10 -10.97 -7.48
N VAL A 106 4.04 -11.77 -7.55
CA VAL A 106 3.30 -12.24 -6.37
C VAL A 106 4.17 -12.97 -5.33
N LEU A 107 5.33 -13.53 -5.73
CA LEU A 107 6.21 -14.29 -4.84
C LEU A 107 7.36 -13.46 -4.23
N THR A 108 7.78 -12.38 -4.88
CA THR A 108 9.06 -11.69 -4.54
C THR A 108 9.02 -10.16 -4.65
N ASN A 109 7.94 -9.58 -5.18
CA ASN A 109 7.75 -8.13 -5.28
C ASN A 109 6.25 -7.81 -5.40
N SER A 110 5.55 -7.90 -4.27
CA SER A 110 4.10 -7.89 -4.15
C SER A 110 3.61 -6.71 -3.30
N CYS A 111 2.30 -6.67 -3.00
CA CYS A 111 1.70 -5.68 -2.11
C CYS A 111 2.30 -5.70 -0.69
N ILE A 112 2.68 -6.89 -0.22
CA ILE A 112 3.34 -7.07 1.09
C ILE A 112 4.72 -6.43 1.07
N ASP A 113 5.51 -6.69 0.04
CA ASP A 113 6.87 -6.15 -0.10
C ASP A 113 6.85 -4.62 -0.24
N PHE A 114 5.88 -4.08 -0.98
CA PHE A 114 5.68 -2.64 -1.11
C PHE A 114 5.35 -1.99 0.24
N ALA A 115 4.40 -2.56 1.00
CA ALA A 115 4.06 -2.07 2.32
C ALA A 115 5.27 -2.15 3.28
N TRP A 116 6.02 -3.25 3.24
CA TRP A 116 7.22 -3.46 4.04
C TRP A 116 8.33 -2.43 3.71
N LYS A 117 8.51 -2.14 2.42
CA LYS A 117 9.44 -1.11 1.94
C LYS A 117 9.00 0.29 2.35
N GLY A 118 7.71 0.59 2.30
CA GLY A 118 7.16 1.85 2.79
C GLY A 118 7.49 2.08 4.28
N LEU A 119 7.35 1.03 5.11
CA LEU A 119 7.74 1.07 6.52
C LEU A 119 9.24 1.25 6.73
N GLU A 120 10.07 0.64 5.87
CA GLU A 120 11.53 0.83 5.86
C GLU A 120 11.91 2.28 5.56
N VAL A 121 11.31 2.88 4.52
CA VAL A 121 11.56 4.28 4.11
C VAL A 121 11.34 5.28 5.25
N ILE A 122 10.36 5.00 6.12
CA ILE A 122 10.03 5.87 7.26
C ILE A 122 10.69 5.42 8.58
N GLY A 123 11.61 4.44 8.52
CA GLY A 123 12.39 3.97 9.66
C GLY A 123 11.62 3.11 10.67
N LEU A 124 10.45 2.59 10.33
CA LEU A 124 9.63 1.72 11.19
C LEU A 124 9.89 0.23 10.97
N ASN A 125 10.70 -0.09 9.96
CA ASN A 125 11.18 -1.43 9.71
C ASN A 125 12.66 -1.34 9.32
N SER A 126 13.54 -1.44 10.31
CA SER A 126 14.98 -1.50 10.06
C SER A 126 15.36 -2.95 9.80
N ASN A 127 15.81 -3.25 8.57
CA ASN A 127 16.70 -4.37 8.35
C ASN A 127 18.02 -4.06 9.07
N VAL A 128 18.07 -4.27 10.38
CA VAL A 128 19.34 -4.42 11.11
C VAL A 128 19.93 -5.75 10.67
N ASN A 129 20.78 -5.71 9.65
CA ASN A 129 21.82 -6.68 9.37
C ASN A 129 23.15 -5.93 9.18
#